data_AF-A0A3M3QDH7-F1
#
_entry.id   AF-A0A3M3QDH7-F1
#
_cell.length_a   1.000
_cell.length_b   1.000
_cell.length_c   1.000
_cell.angle_alpha   90.00
_cell.angle_beta   90.00
_cell.angle_gamma   90.00
#
_symmetry.space_group_name_H-M   'P 1'
#
loop_
_entity.id
_entity.type
_entity.pdbx_description
1 polymer ?
#
loop_
_entity_poly.entity_id
_entity_poly.type
_entity_poly.pdbx_seq_one_letter_code
_entity_poly.pdbx_strand_id
1 'polypeptide(L)'
;MIRRFDTLFARLFGGALLAILLAHLLAFIWFTQYGMRPMPPPRPDFNPEHGQFDNRPMHRPPILGGPAIVLLFQFITMIIAAWYGAKALSRPIQRLSEAAERLSDDLDSPPLEISGPREARQAAQTFNLMQSKVREQMQQRGRMLAAVSHDLRTPLSRLKLRVEQIEEPKLHGQMTQDLNDMISMLDATLAYLNEHRRTEGLQQFDLQALIESQAENAQDNGDDVQYEGQCKPLKTQPMALRSCLQNLVDNALRYAGSAHIVIEDSADRVRVSVVDHGPGIAPEFHETVFEPFYRMESSRNRNSGGIGMGMSIAREAARRIGGQLSLAQTPGGGLTAILDLPRL
;
A
#
# COMPACT_ATOMS: atom_id res chain seq x y z
N MET A 1 24.30 -19.82 29.80
CA MET A 1 23.91 -21.16 29.31
C MET A 1 22.41 -21.31 28.98
N ILE A 2 21.63 -20.22 28.85
CA ILE A 2 20.14 -20.25 28.70
C ILE A 2 19.65 -19.93 27.26
N ARG A 3 20.53 -19.81 26.26
CA ARG A 3 20.15 -19.41 24.88
C ARG A 3 19.63 -20.53 23.95
N ARG A 4 19.60 -21.80 24.39
CA ARG A 4 19.25 -22.94 23.52
C ARG A 4 17.73 -23.11 23.26
N PHE A 5 16.86 -22.45 24.02
CA PHE A 5 15.40 -22.57 23.87
C PHE A 5 14.75 -21.43 23.06
N ASP A 6 15.54 -20.48 22.56
CA ASP A 6 15.05 -19.32 21.81
C ASP A 6 14.73 -19.62 20.34
N THR A 7 15.12 -20.80 19.84
CA THR A 7 14.87 -21.21 18.45
C THR A 7 13.44 -21.73 18.29
N LEU A 8 12.86 -21.50 17.11
CA LEU A 8 11.56 -22.03 16.74
C LEU A 8 11.56 -23.56 16.85
N PHE A 9 12.64 -24.21 16.41
CA PHE A 9 12.82 -25.65 16.57
C PHE A 9 12.76 -26.08 18.05
N ALA A 10 13.49 -25.43 18.96
CA ALA A 10 13.48 -25.83 20.37
C ALA A 10 12.11 -25.62 21.03
N ARG A 11 11.38 -24.56 20.67
CA ARG A 11 10.02 -24.30 21.18
C ARG A 11 9.00 -25.31 20.65
N LEU A 12 9.08 -25.65 19.37
CA LEU A 12 8.20 -26.65 18.74
C LEU A 12 8.51 -28.05 19.27
N PHE A 13 9.78 -28.45 19.25
CA PHE A 13 10.21 -29.76 19.71
C PHE A 13 9.95 -29.94 21.21
N GLY A 14 10.28 -28.94 22.03
CA GLY A 14 10.02 -28.96 23.47
C GLY A 14 8.51 -29.01 23.78
N GLY A 15 7.69 -28.24 23.06
CA GLY A 15 6.23 -28.29 23.21
C GLY A 15 5.62 -29.63 22.80
N ALA A 16 6.07 -30.21 21.68
CA ALA A 16 5.64 -31.52 21.22
C ALA A 16 6.06 -32.63 22.19
N LEU A 17 7.32 -32.62 22.65
CA LEU A 17 7.82 -33.59 23.62
C LEU A 17 7.07 -33.50 24.95
N LEU A 18 6.82 -32.28 25.45
CA LEU A 18 6.02 -32.05 26.65
C LEU A 18 4.61 -32.60 26.47
N ALA A 19 3.94 -32.31 25.35
CA ALA A 19 2.60 -32.81 25.06
C ALA A 19 2.56 -34.35 25.05
N ILE A 20 3.56 -34.99 24.43
CA ILE A 20 3.69 -36.46 24.42
C ILE A 20 3.87 -37.00 25.84
N LEU A 21 4.78 -36.44 26.63
CA LEU A 21 5.02 -36.87 28.01
C LEU A 21 3.79 -36.70 28.90
N LEU A 22 3.08 -35.57 28.77
CA LEU A 22 1.88 -35.26 29.54
C LEU A 22 0.73 -36.20 29.17
N ALA A 23 0.58 -36.51 27.87
CA ALA A 23 -0.37 -37.52 27.40
C ALA A 23 -0.08 -38.92 27.97
N HIS A 24 1.17 -39.35 27.98
CA HIS A 24 1.58 -40.65 28.53
C HIS A 24 1.44 -40.70 30.06
N LEU A 25 1.74 -39.60 30.76
CA LEU A 25 1.55 -39.50 32.19
C LEU A 25 0.06 -39.59 32.56
N LEU A 26 -0.80 -38.86 31.85
CA LEU A 26 -2.26 -38.94 32.03
C LEU A 26 -2.79 -40.35 31.74
N ALA A 27 -2.30 -40.97 30.66
CA ALA A 27 -2.60 -42.37 30.34
C ALA A 27 -2.23 -43.30 31.50
N PHE A 28 -1.01 -43.18 32.02
CA PHE A 28 -0.50 -44.00 33.11
C PHE A 28 -1.27 -43.78 34.42
N ILE A 29 -1.57 -42.53 34.79
CA ILE A 29 -2.40 -42.21 35.97
C ILE A 29 -3.79 -42.81 35.80
N TRP A 30 -4.39 -42.68 34.63
CA TRP A 30 -5.69 -43.25 34.33
C TRP A 30 -5.66 -44.79 34.47
N PHE A 31 -4.63 -45.45 33.92
CA PHE A 31 -4.45 -46.90 34.08
C PHE A 31 -4.20 -47.34 35.53
N THR A 32 -3.46 -46.57 36.33
CA THR A 32 -3.20 -46.93 37.73
C THR A 32 -4.41 -46.69 38.65
N GLN A 33 -5.25 -45.69 38.36
CA GLN A 33 -6.45 -45.40 39.16
C GLN A 33 -7.69 -46.19 38.71
N TYR A 34 -7.85 -46.42 37.40
CA TYR A 34 -9.08 -47.00 36.80
C TYR A 34 -8.82 -48.26 35.98
N GLY A 35 -7.56 -48.64 35.72
CA GLY A 35 -7.21 -49.80 34.92
C GLY A 35 -7.52 -51.10 35.64
N MET A 36 -8.58 -51.77 35.15
CA MET A 36 -8.92 -53.19 35.32
C MET A 36 -8.69 -53.72 36.75
N ARG A 37 -9.67 -53.53 37.64
CA ARG A 37 -9.92 -54.60 38.61
C ARG A 37 -10.37 -55.81 37.77
N PRO A 38 -9.61 -56.93 37.71
CA PRO A 38 -10.14 -58.12 37.08
C PRO A 38 -11.43 -58.45 37.82
N MET A 39 -12.58 -58.36 37.13
CA MET A 39 -13.80 -58.91 37.71
C MET A 39 -13.50 -60.38 37.95
N PRO A 40 -13.69 -60.90 39.17
CA PRO A 40 -13.52 -62.33 39.41
C PRO A 40 -14.39 -63.06 38.38
N PRO A 41 -13.88 -64.14 37.75
CA PRO A 41 -14.69 -64.89 36.80
C PRO A 41 -16.01 -65.27 37.50
N PRO A 42 -17.18 -64.98 36.89
CA PRO A 42 -18.44 -65.35 37.51
C PRO A 42 -18.42 -66.87 37.73
N ARG A 43 -18.79 -67.30 38.94
CA ARG A 43 -18.94 -68.72 39.22
C ARG A 43 -20.02 -69.26 38.29
N PRO A 44 -19.80 -70.39 37.60
CA PRO A 44 -20.86 -70.96 36.79
C PRO A 44 -21.99 -71.40 37.72
N ASP A 45 -23.16 -70.77 37.58
CA ASP A 45 -24.35 -71.17 38.32
C ASP A 45 -24.81 -72.52 37.78
N PHE A 46 -24.65 -73.56 38.61
CA PHE A 46 -25.12 -74.91 38.30
C PHE A 46 -26.63 -74.94 38.54
N ASN A 47 -27.40 -75.25 37.49
CA ASN A 47 -28.84 -75.44 37.62
C ASN A 47 -29.14 -76.94 37.88
N PRO A 48 -29.51 -77.34 39.11
CA PRO A 48 -29.69 -78.74 39.48
C PRO A 48 -30.90 -79.40 38.81
N GLU A 49 -31.87 -78.63 38.30
CA GLU A 49 -33.07 -79.21 37.65
C GLU A 49 -32.81 -79.73 36.23
N HIS A 50 -31.79 -79.22 35.53
CA HIS A 50 -31.53 -79.56 34.13
C HIS A 50 -30.12 -80.16 33.89
N GLY A 51 -29.31 -80.31 34.94
CA GLY A 51 -27.98 -80.92 34.84
C GLY A 51 -27.00 -80.16 33.93
N GLN A 52 -27.23 -78.86 33.71
CA GLN A 52 -26.48 -78.03 32.77
C GLN A 52 -26.07 -76.69 33.41
N PHE A 53 -24.94 -76.15 32.97
CA PHE A 53 -24.48 -74.82 33.36
C PHE A 53 -25.25 -73.74 32.59
N ASP A 54 -25.75 -72.72 33.30
CA ASP A 54 -26.51 -71.61 32.69
C ASP A 54 -25.57 -70.69 31.88
N ASN A 55 -25.62 -70.81 30.54
CA ASN A 55 -24.84 -69.98 29.62
C ASN A 55 -25.57 -68.66 29.33
N ARG A 56 -25.60 -67.73 30.30
CA ARG A 56 -26.14 -66.37 30.04
C ARG A 56 -25.24 -65.60 29.07
N PRO A 57 -25.80 -64.76 28.17
CA PRO A 57 -25.01 -64.01 27.19
C PRO A 57 -24.05 -63.04 27.89
N MET A 58 -22.76 -63.14 27.54
CA MET A 58 -21.71 -62.24 28.00
C MET A 58 -22.10 -60.78 27.75
N HIS A 59 -22.22 -60.00 28.82
CA HIS A 59 -22.30 -58.54 28.71
C HIS A 59 -20.96 -58.03 28.17
N ARG A 60 -20.94 -57.55 26.92
CA ARG A 60 -19.76 -56.89 26.35
C ARG A 60 -19.42 -55.68 27.24
N PRO A 61 -18.16 -55.49 27.65
CA PRO A 61 -17.79 -54.29 28.39
C PRO A 61 -18.14 -53.05 27.54
N PRO A 62 -18.56 -51.94 28.17
CA PRO A 62 -18.92 -50.74 27.44
C PRO A 62 -17.70 -50.29 26.61
N ILE A 63 -17.90 -50.07 25.30
CA ILE A 63 -16.86 -49.60 24.36
C ILE A 63 -16.25 -48.26 24.84
N LEU A 64 -17.03 -47.50 25.62
CA LEU A 64 -16.66 -46.22 26.22
C LEU A 64 -15.95 -46.35 27.58
N GLY A 65 -15.68 -47.57 28.05
CA GLY A 65 -14.98 -47.85 29.30
C GLY A 65 -13.59 -48.38 29.02
N GLY A 66 -12.57 -47.53 29.14
CA GLY A 66 -11.20 -47.99 29.32
C GLY A 66 -10.17 -47.31 28.41
N PRO A 67 -9.61 -48.04 27.41
CA PRO A 67 -8.57 -47.52 26.52
C PRO A 67 -9.04 -46.34 25.64
N ALA A 68 -10.35 -46.23 25.36
CA ALA A 68 -10.90 -45.16 24.55
C ALA A 68 -10.70 -43.76 25.15
N ILE A 69 -10.78 -43.63 26.48
CA ILE A 69 -10.58 -42.36 27.19
C ILE A 69 -9.13 -41.91 27.06
N VAL A 70 -8.18 -42.84 27.23
CA VAL A 70 -6.75 -42.57 27.08
C VAL A 70 -6.40 -42.14 25.66
N LEU A 71 -6.92 -42.85 24.66
CA LEU A 71 -6.72 -42.51 23.25
C LEU A 71 -7.30 -41.13 22.91
N LEU A 72 -8.46 -40.77 23.48
CA LEU A 72 -9.07 -39.46 23.30
C LEU A 72 -8.19 -38.34 23.88
N PHE A 73 -7.66 -38.52 25.11
CA PHE A 73 -6.73 -37.55 25.70
C PHE A 73 -5.46 -37.39 24.86
N GLN A 74 -4.88 -38.50 24.40
CA GLN A 74 -3.71 -38.46 23.53
C GLN A 74 -4.01 -37.74 22.21
N PHE A 75 -5.16 -38.01 21.59
CA PHE A 75 -5.59 -37.33 20.38
C PHE A 75 -5.77 -35.82 20.58
N ILE A 76 -6.43 -35.39 21.66
CA ILE A 76 -6.62 -33.96 21.99
C ILE A 76 -5.29 -33.26 22.21
N THR A 77 -4.38 -33.85 23.01
CA THR A 77 -3.05 -33.27 23.23
C THR A 77 -2.24 -33.13 21.94
N MET A 78 -2.34 -34.10 21.03
CA MET A 78 -1.71 -34.05 19.72
C MET A 78 -2.28 -32.91 18.87
N ILE A 79 -3.61 -32.73 18.85
CA ILE A 79 -4.27 -31.62 18.14
C ILE A 79 -3.79 -30.28 18.69
N ILE A 80 -3.75 -30.11 20.01
CA ILE A 80 -3.32 -28.85 20.65
C ILE A 80 -1.86 -28.56 20.29
N ALA A 81 -0.98 -29.56 20.35
CA ALA A 81 0.43 -29.40 20.00
C ALA A 81 0.60 -29.06 18.50
N ALA A 82 -0.13 -29.74 17.62
CA ALA A 82 -0.13 -29.47 16.18
C ALA A 82 -0.66 -28.07 15.86
N TRP A 83 -1.76 -27.64 16.49
CA TRP A 83 -2.32 -26.31 16.32
C TRP A 83 -1.36 -25.21 16.80
N TYR A 84 -0.77 -25.39 17.99
CA TYR A 84 0.25 -24.48 18.49
C TYR A 84 1.45 -24.39 17.54
N GLY A 85 1.91 -25.54 17.03
CA GLY A 85 3.04 -25.58 16.12
C GLY A 85 2.77 -24.91 14.78
N ALA A 86 1.61 -25.19 14.17
CA ALA A 86 1.17 -24.54 12.95
C ALA A 86 1.07 -23.02 13.12
N LYS A 87 0.49 -22.56 14.24
CA LYS A 87 0.35 -21.13 14.55
C LYS A 87 1.70 -20.45 14.81
N ALA A 88 2.64 -21.14 15.44
CA ALA A 88 3.99 -20.63 15.69
C ALA A 88 4.81 -20.48 14.39
N LEU A 89 4.59 -21.35 13.40
CA LEU A 89 5.27 -21.30 12.10
C LEU A 89 4.62 -20.32 11.11
N SER A 90 3.29 -20.27 11.08
CA SER A 90 2.54 -19.45 10.12
C SER A 90 2.57 -17.95 10.43
N ARG A 91 2.45 -17.56 11.71
CA ARG A 91 2.37 -16.15 12.11
C ARG A 91 3.57 -15.28 11.65
N PRO A 92 4.83 -15.70 11.82
CA PRO A 92 5.96 -14.90 11.35
C PRO A 92 5.99 -14.71 9.83
N ILE A 93 5.58 -15.73 9.07
CA ILE A 93 5.54 -15.67 7.60
C ILE A 93 4.44 -14.72 7.15
N GLN A 94 3.25 -14.79 7.75
CA GLN A 94 2.14 -13.87 7.47
C GLN A 94 2.55 -12.41 7.73
N ARG A 95 3.17 -12.13 8.88
CA ARG A 95 3.66 -10.78 9.21
C ARG A 95 4.70 -10.26 8.21
N LEU A 96 5.62 -11.12 7.74
CA LEU A 96 6.59 -10.75 6.71
C LEU A 96 5.90 -10.47 5.37
N SER A 97 4.90 -11.27 4.99
CA SER A 97 4.11 -11.07 3.77
C SER A 97 3.35 -9.74 3.80
N GLU A 98 2.62 -9.47 4.89
CA GLU A 98 1.88 -8.22 5.09
C GLU A 98 2.82 -7.00 5.14
N ALA A 99 4.03 -7.15 5.67
CA ALA A 99 5.02 -6.08 5.64
C ALA A 99 5.63 -5.88 4.26
N ALA A 100 5.83 -6.94 3.48
CA ALA A 100 6.30 -6.84 2.11
C ALA A 100 5.27 -6.18 1.19
N GLU A 101 3.99 -6.51 1.35
CA GLU A 101 2.88 -5.87 0.63
C GLU A 101 2.78 -4.38 0.98
N ARG A 102 2.79 -4.04 2.28
CA ARG A 102 2.84 -2.63 2.73
C ARG A 102 4.05 -1.88 2.20
N LEU A 103 5.23 -2.50 2.17
CA LEU A 103 6.45 -1.87 1.63
C LEU A 103 6.36 -1.64 0.11
N SER A 104 5.60 -2.46 -0.61
CA SER A 104 5.36 -2.28 -2.05
C SER A 104 4.52 -1.04 -2.34
N ASP A 105 3.57 -0.73 -1.45
CA ASP A 105 2.67 0.42 -1.60
C ASP A 105 3.24 1.70 -0.98
N ASP A 106 3.91 1.58 0.18
CA ASP A 106 4.45 2.70 0.95
C ASP A 106 5.87 2.38 1.45
N LEU A 107 6.86 3.05 0.88
CA LEU A 107 8.26 2.90 1.26
C LEU A 107 8.56 3.38 2.69
N ASP A 108 7.72 4.26 3.24
CA ASP A 108 7.84 4.86 4.56
C ASP A 108 6.99 4.14 5.62
N SER A 109 6.43 2.98 5.28
CA SER A 109 5.70 2.13 6.21
C SER A 109 6.54 1.80 7.46
N PRO A 110 5.91 1.65 8.64
CA PRO A 110 6.64 1.35 9.87
C PRO A 110 7.40 0.01 9.76
N PRO A 111 8.60 -0.08 10.36
CA PRO A 111 9.40 -1.30 10.33
C PRO A 111 8.73 -2.45 11.10
N LEU A 112 9.11 -3.69 10.78
CA LEU A 112 8.62 -4.86 11.50
C LEU A 112 9.08 -4.85 12.95
N GLU A 113 8.15 -5.12 13.87
CA GLU A 113 8.48 -5.36 15.28
C GLU A 113 9.36 -6.61 15.42
N ILE A 114 10.50 -6.46 16.09
CA ILE A 114 11.46 -7.55 16.33
C ILE A 114 10.95 -8.40 17.49
N SER A 115 10.08 -9.37 17.20
CA SER A 115 9.46 -10.25 18.19
C SER A 115 9.50 -11.73 17.77
N GLY A 116 9.29 -12.63 18.75
CA GLY A 116 9.18 -14.07 18.51
C GLY A 116 10.49 -14.86 18.64
N PRO A 117 10.53 -16.10 18.10
CA PRO A 117 11.73 -16.94 18.10
C PRO A 117 12.91 -16.27 17.41
N ARG A 118 14.12 -16.77 17.67
CA ARG A 118 15.37 -16.23 17.11
C ARG A 118 15.32 -16.07 15.59
N GLU A 119 14.78 -17.05 14.88
CA GLU A 119 14.67 -17.06 13.41
C GLU A 119 13.73 -15.95 12.93
N ALA A 120 12.59 -15.76 13.61
CA ALA A 120 11.65 -14.69 13.30
C ALA A 120 12.26 -13.30 13.57
N ARG A 121 12.95 -13.13 14.70
CA ARG A 121 13.67 -11.88 15.02
C ARG A 121 14.76 -11.57 14.00
N GLN A 122 15.53 -12.58 13.58
CA GLN A 122 16.57 -12.42 12.56
C GLN A 122 15.97 -12.03 11.21
N ALA A 123 14.89 -12.69 10.77
CA ALA A 123 14.20 -12.33 9.55
C ALA A 123 13.65 -10.89 9.59
N ALA A 124 13.02 -10.49 10.70
CA ALA A 124 12.54 -9.12 10.89
C ALA A 124 13.68 -8.09 10.84
N GLN A 125 14.84 -8.37 11.47
CA GLN A 125 16.01 -7.50 11.41
C GLN A 125 16.55 -7.35 9.99
N THR A 126 16.70 -8.46 9.26
CA THR A 126 17.17 -8.44 7.86
C THR A 126 16.19 -7.71 6.95
N PHE A 127 14.88 -7.92 7.14
CA PHE A 127 13.84 -7.19 6.41
C PHE A 127 13.91 -5.69 6.67
N ASN A 128 14.01 -5.26 7.94
CA ASN A 128 14.12 -3.84 8.30
C ASN A 128 15.40 -3.19 7.71
N LEU A 129 16.52 -3.93 7.68
CA LEU A 129 17.75 -3.47 7.04
C LEU A 129 17.60 -3.34 5.51
N MET A 130 16.88 -4.27 4.87
CA MET A 130 16.57 -4.18 3.45
C MET A 130 15.69 -2.95 3.17
N GLN A 131 14.62 -2.76 3.95
CA GLN A 131 13.75 -1.59 3.88
C GLN A 131 14.56 -0.29 3.99
N SER A 132 15.44 -0.17 4.98
CA SER A 132 16.24 1.04 5.18
C SER A 132 17.19 1.29 4.00
N LYS A 133 17.83 0.25 3.45
CA LYS A 133 18.72 0.38 2.29
C LYS A 133 17.97 0.80 1.03
N VAL A 134 16.80 0.22 0.79
CA VAL A 134 15.95 0.60 -0.35
C VAL A 134 15.53 2.07 -0.24
N ARG A 135 15.08 2.49 0.95
CA ARG A 135 14.74 3.90 1.23
C ARG A 135 15.92 4.83 0.98
N GLU A 136 17.10 4.50 1.51
CA GLU A 136 18.30 5.31 1.32
C GLU A 136 18.69 5.41 -0.17
N GLN A 137 18.65 4.30 -0.91
CA GLN A 137 18.97 4.28 -2.33
C GLN A 137 17.99 5.14 -3.16
N MET A 138 16.70 5.12 -2.84
CA MET A 138 15.71 6.00 -3.47
C MET A 138 15.99 7.49 -3.16
N GLN A 139 16.27 7.81 -1.90
CA GLN A 139 16.61 9.19 -1.49
C GLN A 139 17.89 9.69 -2.17
N GLN A 140 18.94 8.85 -2.27
CA GLN A 140 20.19 9.19 -2.93
C GLN A 140 19.99 9.50 -4.42
N ARG A 141 19.21 8.68 -5.14
CA ARG A 141 18.87 8.92 -6.55
C ARG A 141 18.17 10.27 -6.74
N GLY A 142 17.19 10.58 -5.89
CA GLY A 142 16.53 11.88 -5.94
C GLY A 142 17.48 13.05 -5.64
N ARG A 143 18.39 12.93 -4.66
CA ARG A 143 19.35 14.00 -4.31
C ARG A 143 20.36 14.22 -5.45
N MET A 144 20.84 13.15 -6.05
CA MET A 144 21.74 13.22 -7.21
C MET A 144 21.08 13.94 -8.39
N LEU A 145 19.84 13.59 -8.73
CA LEU A 145 19.12 14.24 -9.82
C LEU A 145 18.85 15.72 -9.51
N ALA A 146 18.52 16.06 -8.27
CA ALA A 146 18.38 17.45 -7.84
C ALA A 146 19.67 18.27 -8.01
N ALA A 147 20.82 17.70 -7.64
CA ALA A 147 22.12 18.34 -7.82
C ALA A 147 22.45 18.51 -9.32
N VAL A 148 22.25 17.47 -10.13
CA VAL A 148 22.49 17.52 -11.58
C VAL A 148 21.65 18.60 -12.25
N SER A 149 20.36 18.71 -11.92
CA SER A 149 19.51 19.75 -12.52
C SER A 149 19.90 21.16 -12.09
N HIS A 150 20.33 21.36 -10.84
CA HIS A 150 20.87 22.65 -10.41
C HIS A 150 22.13 23.01 -11.22
N ASP A 151 23.02 22.05 -11.41
CA ASP A 151 24.26 22.25 -12.16
C ASP A 151 24.01 22.44 -13.66
N LEU A 152 22.92 21.89 -14.23
CA LEU A 152 22.48 22.12 -15.60
C LEU A 152 21.80 23.48 -15.80
N ARG A 153 21.16 24.04 -14.77
CA ARG A 153 20.53 25.38 -14.85
C ARG A 153 21.55 26.47 -15.13
N THR A 154 22.73 26.38 -14.50
CA THR A 154 23.81 27.36 -14.68
C THR A 154 24.29 27.50 -16.13
N PRO A 155 24.69 26.42 -16.85
CA PRO A 155 25.08 26.51 -18.26
C PRO A 155 23.90 26.86 -19.17
N LEU A 156 22.66 26.44 -18.87
CA LEU A 156 21.48 26.84 -19.64
C LEU A 156 21.21 28.35 -19.56
N SER A 157 21.32 28.96 -18.37
CA SER A 157 21.19 30.41 -18.21
C SER A 157 22.29 31.15 -18.99
N ARG A 158 23.51 30.62 -19.04
CA ARG A 158 24.58 31.19 -19.87
C ARG A 158 24.32 31.04 -21.36
N LEU A 159 23.77 29.91 -21.81
CA LEU A 159 23.35 29.72 -23.20
C LEU A 159 22.24 30.70 -23.57
N LYS A 160 21.27 30.94 -22.68
CA LYS A 160 20.22 31.94 -22.88
C LYS A 160 20.82 33.32 -23.16
N LEU A 161 21.77 33.78 -22.32
CA LEU A 161 22.46 35.05 -22.54
C LEU A 161 23.26 35.11 -23.85
N ARG A 162 23.76 33.98 -24.36
CA ARG A 162 24.43 33.91 -25.67
C ARG A 162 23.44 33.93 -26.83
N VAL A 163 22.27 33.32 -26.67
CA VAL A 163 21.20 33.37 -27.68
C VAL A 163 20.70 34.80 -27.87
N GLU A 164 20.60 35.60 -26.80
CA GLU A 164 20.26 37.03 -26.89
C GLU A 164 21.23 37.85 -27.78
N GLN A 165 22.42 37.33 -28.10
CA GLN A 165 23.39 37.98 -28.99
C GLN A 165 23.20 37.61 -30.46
N ILE A 166 22.24 36.74 -30.79
CA ILE A 166 21.97 36.31 -32.17
C ILE A 166 21.15 37.38 -32.88
N GLU A 167 21.74 37.97 -33.93
CA GLU A 167 21.13 39.03 -34.72
C GLU A 167 20.00 38.53 -35.64
N GLU A 168 20.05 37.27 -36.06
CA GLU A 168 19.02 36.68 -36.94
C GLU A 168 17.74 36.36 -36.14
N PRO A 169 16.61 37.08 -36.35
CA PRO A 169 15.43 36.99 -35.48
C PRO A 169 14.78 35.61 -35.46
N LYS A 170 14.83 34.92 -36.60
CA LYS A 170 14.24 33.58 -36.75
C LYS A 170 15.04 32.53 -35.97
N LEU A 171 16.36 32.57 -36.09
CA LEU A 171 17.26 31.66 -35.37
C LEU A 171 17.24 31.96 -33.86
N HIS A 172 17.25 33.24 -33.48
CA HIS A 172 17.07 33.69 -32.10
C HIS A 172 15.79 33.11 -31.48
N GLY A 173 14.64 33.30 -32.14
CA GLY A 173 13.36 32.78 -31.65
C GLY A 173 13.36 31.26 -31.49
N GLN A 174 13.91 30.52 -32.45
CA GLN A 174 14.00 29.06 -32.39
C GLN A 174 14.88 28.58 -31.24
N MET A 175 16.08 29.16 -31.07
CA MET A 175 17.00 28.77 -29.99
C MET A 175 16.48 29.14 -28.60
N THR A 176 15.83 30.30 -28.46
CA THR A 176 15.19 30.71 -27.21
C THR A 176 14.06 29.75 -26.83
N GLN A 177 13.26 29.32 -27.81
CA GLN A 177 12.23 28.32 -27.58
C GLN A 177 12.83 26.99 -27.12
N ASP A 178 13.83 26.45 -27.85
CA ASP A 178 14.47 25.18 -27.51
C ASP A 178 15.10 25.23 -26.09
N LEU A 179 15.68 26.37 -25.68
CA LEU A 179 16.21 26.57 -24.32
C LEU A 179 15.11 26.61 -23.25
N ASN A 180 14.02 27.32 -23.50
CA ASN A 180 12.89 27.37 -22.58
C ASN A 180 12.24 25.99 -22.41
N ASP A 181 12.15 25.19 -23.48
CA ASP A 181 11.65 23.82 -23.45
C ASP A 181 12.57 22.92 -22.60
N MET A 182 13.90 23.04 -22.75
CA MET A 182 14.88 22.30 -21.94
C MET A 182 14.79 22.66 -20.45
N ILE A 183 14.69 23.96 -20.12
CA ILE A 183 14.54 24.43 -18.73
C ILE A 183 13.24 23.89 -18.13
N SER A 184 12.14 24.01 -18.87
CA SER A 184 10.84 23.51 -18.43
C SER A 184 10.88 22.00 -18.19
N MET A 185 11.55 21.23 -19.06
CA MET A 185 11.73 19.79 -18.90
C MET A 185 12.50 19.43 -17.63
N LEU A 186 13.56 20.19 -17.32
CA LEU A 186 14.31 20.01 -16.09
C LEU A 186 13.47 20.32 -14.85
N ASP A 187 12.75 21.44 -14.86
CA ASP A 187 11.92 21.86 -13.72
C ASP A 187 10.78 20.87 -13.47
N ALA A 188 10.12 20.38 -14.51
CA ALA A 188 9.09 19.36 -14.39
C ALA A 188 9.66 18.02 -13.89
N THR A 189 10.88 17.64 -14.30
CA THR A 189 11.53 16.40 -13.84
C THR A 189 11.85 16.50 -12.35
N LEU A 190 12.33 17.67 -11.92
CA LEU A 190 12.56 17.95 -10.51
C LEU A 190 11.27 17.98 -9.70
N ALA A 191 10.19 18.57 -10.23
CA ALA A 191 8.89 18.59 -9.57
C ALA A 191 8.39 17.16 -9.35
N TYR A 192 8.42 16.31 -10.38
CA TYR A 192 8.05 14.90 -10.30
C TYR A 192 8.87 14.14 -9.23
N LEU A 193 10.20 14.31 -9.21
CA LEU A 193 11.08 13.66 -8.23
C LEU A 193 10.93 14.23 -6.81
N ASN A 194 10.56 15.50 -6.69
CA ASN A 194 10.33 16.14 -5.39
C ASN A 194 9.01 15.70 -4.77
N GLU A 195 7.97 15.49 -5.58
CA GLU A 195 6.66 15.01 -5.10
C GLU A 195 6.81 13.69 -4.34
N HIS A 196 7.64 12.77 -4.85
CA HIS A 196 7.95 11.48 -4.22
C HIS A 196 8.73 11.58 -2.89
N ARG A 197 9.33 12.74 -2.57
CA ARG A 197 10.22 12.89 -1.41
C ARG A 197 9.63 13.73 -0.29
N ARG A 198 8.57 14.48 -0.55
CA ARG A 198 8.00 15.36 0.46
C ARG A 198 7.23 14.51 1.47
N THR A 199 7.66 14.55 2.72
CA THR A 199 6.87 14.06 3.84
C THR A 199 6.17 15.28 4.44
N GLU A 200 4.88 15.40 4.20
CA GLU A 200 4.05 16.48 4.73
C GLU A 200 3.04 15.85 5.69
N GLY A 201 2.93 16.43 6.88
CA GLY A 201 1.93 16.00 7.86
C GLY A 201 0.52 16.41 7.41
N LEU A 202 -0.47 15.62 7.83
CA LEU A 202 -1.87 15.99 7.64
C LEU A 202 -2.21 17.25 8.46
N GLN A 203 -2.77 18.26 7.80
CA GLN A 203 -3.17 19.53 8.38
C GLN A 203 -4.59 19.90 7.95
N GLN A 204 -5.31 20.62 8.81
CA GLN A 204 -6.59 21.22 8.44
C GLN A 204 -6.32 22.31 7.41
N PHE A 205 -6.87 22.16 6.21
CA PHE A 205 -6.59 23.04 5.08
C PHE A 205 -7.88 23.47 4.39
N ASP A 206 -7.94 24.74 4.04
CA ASP A 206 -9.05 25.33 3.32
C ASP A 206 -8.84 25.19 1.80
N LEU A 207 -9.46 24.15 1.23
CA LEU A 207 -9.43 23.88 -0.20
C LEU A 207 -10.20 24.95 -0.99
N GLN A 208 -11.27 25.51 -0.43
CA GLN A 208 -12.04 26.53 -1.11
C GLN A 208 -11.19 27.79 -1.29
N ALA A 209 -10.54 28.26 -0.23
CA ALA A 209 -9.63 29.41 -0.32
C ALA A 209 -8.45 29.19 -1.29
N LEU A 210 -7.98 27.94 -1.43
CA LEU A 210 -6.96 27.58 -2.42
C LEU A 210 -7.47 27.74 -3.85
N ILE A 211 -8.67 27.22 -4.15
CA ILE A 211 -9.29 27.30 -5.48
C ILE A 211 -9.61 28.76 -5.83
N GLU A 212 -10.19 29.50 -4.88
CA GLU A 212 -10.45 30.94 -5.00
C GLU A 212 -9.18 31.70 -5.39
N SER A 213 -8.11 31.53 -4.61
CA SER A 213 -6.83 32.17 -4.88
C SER A 213 -6.22 31.76 -6.22
N GLN A 214 -6.35 30.50 -6.65
CA GLN A 214 -5.85 30.07 -7.96
C GLN A 214 -6.65 30.68 -9.11
N ALA A 215 -7.97 30.75 -8.99
CA ALA A 215 -8.83 31.36 -10.01
C ALA A 215 -8.54 32.87 -10.13
N GLU A 216 -8.46 33.59 -9.00
CA GLU A 216 -8.11 35.02 -8.99
C GLU A 216 -6.74 35.28 -9.64
N ASN A 217 -5.71 34.52 -9.25
CA ASN A 217 -4.37 34.68 -9.83
C ASN A 217 -4.34 34.41 -11.35
N ALA A 218 -5.14 33.45 -11.83
CA ALA A 218 -5.23 33.16 -13.26
C ALA A 218 -5.96 34.28 -14.02
N GLN A 219 -7.06 34.80 -13.46
CA GLN A 219 -7.79 35.94 -14.02
C GLN A 219 -6.92 37.20 -14.08
N ASP A 220 -6.10 37.46 -13.06
CA ASP A 220 -5.13 38.56 -13.05
C ASP A 220 -4.08 38.45 -14.18
N ASN A 221 -3.76 37.22 -14.62
CA ASN A 221 -2.88 36.95 -15.75
C ASN A 221 -3.60 36.98 -17.12
N GLY A 222 -4.93 37.18 -17.12
CA GLY A 222 -5.77 37.20 -18.32
C GLY A 222 -6.29 35.84 -18.77
N ASP A 223 -6.16 34.80 -17.94
CA ASP A 223 -6.68 33.46 -18.20
C ASP A 223 -8.15 33.31 -17.76
N ASP A 224 -8.93 32.47 -18.45
CA ASP A 224 -10.34 32.20 -18.11
C ASP A 224 -10.45 31.00 -17.15
N VAL A 225 -10.33 31.27 -15.85
CA VAL A 225 -10.55 30.28 -14.79
C VAL A 225 -11.77 30.67 -13.96
N GLN A 226 -12.74 29.76 -13.89
CA GLN A 226 -13.96 29.92 -13.11
C GLN A 226 -14.08 28.77 -12.12
N TYR A 227 -14.80 28.98 -11.03
CA TYR A 227 -15.09 27.93 -10.07
C TYR A 227 -16.52 28.04 -9.54
N GLU A 228 -17.09 26.91 -9.14
CA GLU A 228 -18.38 26.84 -8.47
C GLU A 228 -18.41 25.75 -7.39
N GLY A 229 -19.32 25.90 -6.44
CA GLY A 229 -19.46 25.02 -5.29
C GLY A 229 -18.79 25.58 -4.03
N GLN A 230 -18.87 24.82 -2.93
CA GLN A 230 -18.33 25.19 -1.63
C GLN A 230 -17.74 23.95 -0.96
N CYS A 231 -16.66 24.13 -0.20
CA CYS A 231 -16.05 23.03 0.55
C CYS A 231 -15.67 23.50 1.96
N LYS A 232 -16.05 22.72 2.98
CA LYS A 232 -15.51 22.96 4.32
C LYS A 232 -14.05 22.52 4.40
N PRO A 233 -13.22 23.11 5.27
CA PRO A 233 -11.83 22.70 5.45
C PRO A 233 -11.70 21.19 5.69
N LEU A 234 -10.76 20.56 5.01
CA LEU A 234 -10.48 19.12 5.13
C LEU A 234 -9.07 18.87 5.65
N LYS A 235 -8.86 17.68 6.21
CA LYS A 235 -7.56 17.26 6.70
C LYS A 235 -6.77 16.61 5.56
N THR A 236 -5.73 17.27 5.08
CA THR A 236 -4.96 16.86 3.89
C THR A 236 -3.49 17.30 3.99
N GLN A 237 -2.70 17.10 2.93
CA GLN A 237 -1.34 17.64 2.79
C GLN A 237 -1.39 18.85 1.84
N PRO A 238 -1.35 20.10 2.36
CA PRO A 238 -1.53 21.32 1.58
C PRO A 238 -0.69 21.43 0.30
N MET A 239 0.60 21.07 0.36
CA MET A 239 1.47 21.22 -0.82
C MET A 239 1.13 20.21 -1.91
N ALA A 240 0.81 18.96 -1.54
CA ALA A 240 0.40 17.94 -2.50
C ALA A 240 -0.93 18.32 -3.17
N LEU A 241 -1.91 18.80 -2.40
CA LEU A 241 -3.19 19.25 -2.94
C LEU A 241 -3.03 20.44 -3.90
N ARG A 242 -2.20 21.43 -3.54
CA ARG A 242 -1.86 22.56 -4.42
C ARG A 242 -1.17 22.11 -5.70
N SER A 243 -0.21 21.18 -5.58
CA SER A 243 0.51 20.59 -6.72
C SER A 243 -0.47 19.90 -7.67
N CYS A 244 -1.39 19.09 -7.14
CA CYS A 244 -2.42 18.40 -7.92
C CYS A 244 -3.28 19.40 -8.70
N LEU A 245 -3.91 20.35 -8.00
CA LEU A 245 -4.81 21.32 -8.63
C LEU A 245 -4.11 22.21 -9.64
N GLN A 246 -2.91 22.72 -9.34
CA GLN A 246 -2.15 23.54 -10.27
C GLN A 246 -1.88 22.79 -11.58
N ASN A 247 -1.44 21.52 -11.51
CA ASN A 247 -1.18 20.73 -12.72
C ASN A 247 -2.44 20.45 -13.54
N LEU A 248 -3.60 20.29 -12.90
CA LEU A 248 -4.87 20.11 -13.60
C LEU A 248 -5.35 21.39 -14.28
N VAL A 249 -5.28 22.53 -13.59
CA VAL A 249 -5.68 23.84 -14.12
C VAL A 249 -4.74 24.28 -15.24
N ASP A 250 -3.42 24.15 -15.05
CA ASP A 250 -2.43 24.46 -16.08
C ASP A 250 -2.64 23.62 -17.35
N ASN A 251 -3.07 22.36 -17.18
CA ASN A 251 -3.41 21.50 -18.32
C ASN A 251 -4.67 22.00 -19.04
N ALA A 252 -5.75 22.32 -18.31
CA ALA A 252 -6.98 22.85 -18.89
C ALA A 252 -6.72 24.16 -19.67
N LEU A 253 -6.01 25.11 -19.06
CA LEU A 253 -5.62 26.37 -19.70
C LEU A 253 -4.78 26.15 -20.96
N ARG A 254 -3.82 25.22 -20.91
CA ARG A 254 -2.94 24.93 -22.06
C ARG A 254 -3.69 24.35 -23.25
N TYR A 255 -4.64 23.45 -23.03
CA TYR A 255 -5.29 22.70 -24.12
C TYR A 255 -6.65 23.26 -24.54
N ALA A 256 -7.33 24.01 -23.67
CA ALA A 256 -8.65 24.58 -23.91
C ALA A 256 -8.72 26.10 -23.79
N GLY A 257 -7.68 26.76 -23.25
CA GLY A 257 -7.68 28.20 -22.98
C GLY A 257 -8.57 28.65 -21.81
N SER A 258 -9.29 27.71 -21.19
CA SER A 258 -10.19 27.96 -20.06
C SER A 258 -10.24 26.75 -19.14
N ALA A 259 -10.59 26.98 -17.88
CA ALA A 259 -10.79 25.94 -16.88
C ALA A 259 -11.99 26.27 -15.98
N HIS A 260 -12.88 25.30 -15.78
CA HIS A 260 -14.01 25.44 -14.85
C HIS A 260 -13.89 24.42 -13.73
N ILE A 261 -13.77 24.89 -12.49
CA ILE A 261 -13.53 24.05 -11.31
C ILE A 261 -14.85 23.85 -10.55
N VAL A 262 -15.36 22.62 -10.50
CA VAL A 262 -16.60 22.27 -9.81
C VAL A 262 -16.27 21.52 -8.52
N ILE A 263 -16.80 22.01 -7.40
CA ILE A 263 -16.61 21.42 -6.07
C ILE A 263 -17.91 20.77 -5.60
N GLU A 264 -17.88 19.47 -5.35
CA GLU A 264 -18.95 18.72 -4.71
C GLU A 264 -18.49 18.21 -3.34
N ASP A 265 -19.02 18.81 -2.28
CA ASP A 265 -18.70 18.46 -0.90
C ASP A 265 -19.81 17.62 -0.26
N SER A 266 -19.49 16.37 0.07
CA SER A 266 -20.41 15.42 0.71
C SER A 266 -19.92 15.03 2.12
N ALA A 267 -20.65 14.16 2.83
CA ALA A 267 -20.31 13.81 4.21
C ALA A 267 -19.03 12.98 4.33
N ASP A 268 -18.75 12.13 3.34
CA ASP A 268 -17.66 11.16 3.32
C ASP A 268 -16.56 11.50 2.32
N ARG A 269 -16.87 12.26 1.26
CA ARG A 269 -15.90 12.61 0.22
C ARG A 269 -16.05 14.04 -0.28
N VAL A 270 -14.93 14.60 -0.76
CA VAL A 270 -14.89 15.86 -1.50
C VAL A 270 -14.44 15.55 -2.91
N ARG A 271 -15.26 15.90 -3.91
CA ARG A 271 -14.92 15.76 -5.32
C ARG A 271 -14.64 17.13 -5.91
N VAL A 272 -13.48 17.27 -6.54
CA VAL A 272 -13.10 18.45 -7.33
C VAL A 272 -12.99 18.02 -8.78
N SER A 273 -13.78 18.63 -9.66
CA SER A 273 -13.74 18.38 -11.09
C SER A 273 -13.18 19.60 -11.81
N VAL A 274 -12.08 19.43 -12.53
CA VAL A 274 -11.53 20.47 -13.42
C VAL A 274 -12.01 20.14 -14.83
N VAL A 275 -12.93 20.97 -15.33
CA VAL A 275 -13.61 20.80 -16.62
C VAL A 275 -12.96 21.72 -17.65
N ASP A 276 -12.57 21.15 -18.77
CA ASP A 276 -12.12 21.87 -19.96
C ASP A 276 -12.94 21.47 -21.20
N HIS A 277 -12.91 22.34 -22.21
CA HIS A 277 -13.55 22.12 -23.52
C HIS A 277 -12.50 22.05 -24.65
N GLY A 278 -11.35 21.45 -24.34
CA GLY A 278 -10.27 21.26 -25.30
C GLY A 278 -10.52 20.10 -26.28
N PRO A 279 -9.48 19.56 -26.93
CA PRO A 279 -9.61 18.40 -27.83
C PRO A 279 -10.03 17.11 -27.10
N GLY A 280 -9.96 17.09 -25.77
CA GLY A 280 -10.27 15.92 -24.95
C GLY A 280 -9.25 14.79 -25.09
N ILE A 281 -9.53 13.67 -24.43
CA ILE A 281 -8.70 12.46 -24.47
C ILE A 281 -9.61 11.26 -24.76
N ALA A 282 -9.24 10.44 -25.75
CA ALA A 282 -9.98 9.23 -26.04
C ALA A 282 -9.91 8.26 -24.85
N PRO A 283 -10.99 7.52 -24.53
CA PRO A 283 -11.06 6.69 -23.33
C PRO A 283 -9.92 5.66 -23.21
N GLU A 284 -9.44 5.15 -24.35
CA GLU A 284 -8.32 4.20 -24.42
C GLU A 284 -6.98 4.76 -23.89
N PHE A 285 -6.82 6.09 -23.88
CA PHE A 285 -5.61 6.75 -23.38
C PHE A 285 -5.76 7.32 -21.97
N HIS A 286 -6.93 7.22 -21.33
CA HIS A 286 -7.17 7.82 -20.00
C HIS A 286 -6.20 7.33 -18.92
N GLU A 287 -5.74 6.08 -19.00
CA GLU A 287 -4.72 5.56 -18.07
C GLU A 287 -3.29 5.90 -18.50
N THR A 288 -3.00 5.81 -19.80
CA THR A 288 -1.66 6.03 -20.35
C THR A 288 -1.20 7.48 -20.23
N VAL A 289 -2.12 8.45 -20.24
CA VAL A 289 -1.77 9.88 -20.10
C VAL A 289 -1.21 10.25 -18.73
N PHE A 290 -1.35 9.37 -17.75
CA PHE A 290 -0.70 9.52 -16.45
C PHE A 290 0.70 8.90 -16.40
N GLU A 291 1.19 8.28 -17.48
CA GLU A 291 2.58 7.83 -17.57
C GLU A 291 3.52 9.02 -17.74
N PRO A 292 4.64 9.07 -16.99
CA PRO A 292 5.61 10.16 -17.13
C PRO A 292 6.17 10.25 -18.56
N PHE A 293 6.28 11.47 -19.07
CA PHE A 293 6.76 11.80 -20.42
C PHE A 293 5.85 11.34 -21.56
N TYR A 294 4.68 10.79 -21.26
CA TYR A 294 3.72 10.41 -22.29
C TYR A 294 3.06 11.65 -22.90
N ARG A 295 2.96 11.66 -24.23
CA ARG A 295 2.28 12.69 -25.02
C ARG A 295 1.51 12.02 -26.15
N MET A 296 0.24 12.37 -26.32
CA MET A 296 -0.54 11.89 -27.47
C MET A 296 -0.07 12.50 -28.80
N GLU A 297 0.45 13.74 -28.78
CA GLU A 297 0.93 14.41 -29.98
C GLU A 297 2.38 14.02 -30.30
N SER A 298 2.54 13.13 -31.28
CA SER A 298 3.84 12.91 -31.94
C SER A 298 4.21 14.11 -32.82
N SER A 299 4.95 15.06 -32.25
CA SER A 299 5.98 15.86 -32.94
C SER A 299 5.61 16.94 -33.99
N ARG A 300 4.36 17.27 -34.34
CA ARG A 300 4.12 18.28 -35.41
C ARG A 300 3.57 19.66 -35.03
N ASN A 301 3.14 19.87 -33.79
CA ASN A 301 2.81 21.21 -33.30
C ASN A 301 3.72 21.56 -32.12
N ARG A 302 4.86 22.21 -32.40
CA ARG A 302 5.79 22.71 -31.36
C ARG A 302 5.16 23.76 -30.44
N ASN A 303 3.95 24.25 -30.77
CA ASN A 303 3.25 25.30 -30.02
C ASN A 303 2.33 24.79 -28.89
N SER A 304 2.00 23.49 -28.80
CA SER A 304 1.20 22.92 -27.68
C SER A 304 2.06 22.55 -26.45
N GLY A 305 3.24 23.17 -26.34
CA GLY A 305 4.41 22.75 -25.56
C GLY A 305 4.13 22.31 -24.13
N GLY A 306 4.09 20.98 -23.92
CA GLY A 306 4.16 20.35 -22.60
C GLY A 306 5.03 19.11 -22.58
N ILE A 307 5.69 18.87 -21.46
CA ILE A 307 6.66 17.78 -21.30
C ILE A 307 5.97 16.42 -21.06
N GLY A 308 4.65 16.40 -20.85
CA GLY A 308 3.91 15.16 -20.53
C GLY A 308 4.10 14.71 -19.08
N MET A 309 4.35 15.65 -18.16
CA MET A 309 4.51 15.36 -16.73
C MET A 309 3.39 15.91 -15.84
N GLY A 310 2.56 16.84 -16.32
CA GLY A 310 1.54 17.47 -15.46
C GLY A 310 0.55 16.45 -14.89
N MET A 311 0.00 15.58 -15.74
CA MET A 311 -0.94 14.54 -15.33
C MET A 311 -0.30 13.49 -14.40
N SER A 312 0.95 13.09 -14.65
CA SER A 312 1.63 12.13 -13.78
C SER A 312 1.93 12.73 -12.39
N ILE A 313 2.33 14.01 -12.33
CA ILE A 313 2.50 14.75 -11.07
C ILE A 313 1.16 14.88 -10.34
N ALA A 314 0.08 15.22 -11.05
CA ALA A 314 -1.25 15.33 -10.46
C ALA A 314 -1.74 13.99 -9.86
N ARG A 315 -1.52 12.87 -10.57
CA ARG A 315 -1.90 11.53 -10.08
C ARG A 315 -1.11 11.12 -8.84
N GLU A 316 0.19 11.40 -8.83
CA GLU A 316 1.03 11.08 -7.67
C GLU A 316 0.64 11.93 -6.45
N ALA A 317 0.44 13.24 -6.65
CA ALA A 317 -0.03 14.14 -5.61
C ALA A 317 -1.41 13.73 -5.05
N ALA A 318 -2.34 13.30 -5.92
CA ALA A 318 -3.65 12.78 -5.52
C ALA A 318 -3.54 11.51 -4.66
N ARG A 319 -2.71 10.54 -5.09
CA ARG A 319 -2.46 9.31 -4.32
C ARG A 319 -1.87 9.59 -2.95
N ARG A 320 -0.93 10.54 -2.88
CA ARG A 320 -0.26 10.94 -1.65
C ARG A 320 -1.20 11.54 -0.60
N ILE A 321 -2.29 12.18 -1.02
CA ILE A 321 -3.35 12.68 -0.14
C ILE A 321 -4.49 11.68 0.09
N GLY A 322 -4.30 10.41 -0.33
CA GLY A 322 -5.30 9.35 -0.19
C GLY A 322 -6.48 9.50 -1.16
N GLY A 323 -6.35 10.34 -2.18
CA GLY A 323 -7.35 10.58 -3.21
C GLY A 323 -7.18 9.70 -4.44
N GLN A 324 -8.19 9.73 -5.30
CA GLN A 324 -8.17 9.09 -6.61
C GLN A 324 -8.37 10.16 -7.69
N LEU A 325 -7.48 10.18 -8.69
CA LEU A 325 -7.62 11.02 -9.87
C LEU A 325 -8.13 10.15 -11.04
N SER A 326 -9.18 10.60 -11.70
CA SER A 326 -9.77 9.93 -12.86
C SER A 326 -10.11 10.94 -13.96
N LEU A 327 -10.26 10.46 -15.19
CA LEU A 327 -10.59 11.29 -16.35
C LEU A 327 -11.94 10.86 -16.90
N ALA A 328 -12.73 11.85 -17.33
CA ALA A 328 -14.00 11.66 -18.01
C ALA A 328 -14.09 12.59 -19.23
N GLN A 329 -14.97 12.25 -20.17
CA GLN A 329 -15.28 13.16 -21.28
C GLN A 329 -16.24 14.25 -20.79
N THR A 330 -15.95 15.50 -21.14
CA THR A 330 -16.84 16.64 -20.87
C THR A 330 -18.04 16.61 -21.83
N PRO A 331 -19.28 16.76 -21.35
CA PRO A 331 -20.44 16.95 -22.23
C PRO A 331 -20.22 18.17 -23.15
N GLY A 332 -20.31 17.96 -24.47
CA GLY A 332 -20.00 19.00 -25.46
C GLY A 332 -18.55 18.99 -25.98
N GLY A 333 -17.71 18.08 -25.49
CA GLY A 333 -16.32 17.92 -25.90
C GLY A 333 -15.34 18.49 -24.86
N GLY A 334 -14.14 17.90 -24.78
CA GLY A 334 -13.11 18.24 -23.80
C GLY A 334 -12.83 17.14 -22.79
N LEU A 335 -12.16 17.51 -21.70
CA LEU A 335 -11.76 16.60 -20.63
C LEU A 335 -12.24 17.12 -19.27
N THR A 336 -12.76 16.22 -18.44
CA THR A 336 -13.05 16.47 -17.03
C THR A 336 -12.10 15.63 -16.19
N ALA A 337 -11.18 16.29 -15.48
CA ALA A 337 -10.31 15.63 -14.51
C ALA A 337 -10.96 15.66 -13.12
N ILE A 338 -11.24 14.49 -12.56
CA ILE A 338 -12.00 14.32 -11.31
C ILE A 338 -11.05 13.84 -10.22
N LEU A 339 -10.78 14.71 -9.25
CA LEU A 339 -10.07 14.41 -8.02
C LEU A 339 -11.09 14.07 -6.92
N ASP A 340 -11.05 12.84 -6.43
CA ASP A 340 -11.95 12.36 -5.39
C ASP A 340 -11.19 12.09 -4.08
N LEU A 341 -11.47 12.88 -3.04
CA LEU A 341 -10.77 12.92 -1.76
C LEU A 341 -11.64 12.35 -0.63
N PRO A 342 -11.09 11.51 0.26
CA PRO A 342 -11.80 11.11 1.47
C PRO A 342 -11.86 12.26 2.49
N ARG A 343 -12.99 12.41 3.18
CA ARG A 343 -13.07 13.21 4.41
C ARG A 343 -12.53 12.39 5.58
N LEU A 344 -11.29 12.71 6.00
CA LEU A 344 -10.60 12.11 7.14
C LEU A 344 -10.98 12.74 8.48
#